data_AF-A0A7S0X3F9-F1
#
_entry.id   AF-A0A7S0X3F9-F1
#
_cell.length_a   1.000
_cell.length_b   1.000
_cell.length_c   1.000
_cell.angle_alpha   90.00
_cell.angle_beta   90.00
_cell.angle_gamma   90.00
#
_symmetry.space_group_name_H-M   'P 1'
#
loop_
_entity.id
_entity.type
_entity.pdbx_description
1 polymer ?
#
loop_
_entity_poly.entity_id
_entity_poly.type
_entity_poly.pdbx_seq_one_letter_code
_entity_poly.pdbx_strand_id
1 'polypeptide(L)'
;MALLANAMSSLSLGAVASPSGLGFRKAVAAFTPSARVGPTSRGAAVFQIFATQNKKARTLQSRGERIYNKQRKSEITTRMKKVFVKATALKAGECTEADIGVLEKLISEATKAVDKAVGKGVLHGNTGARRKSRMSKYKQELRKEKGLYMA
;
A
#
# COMPACT_ATOMS: atom_id res chain seq x y z
N MET A 1 0.52 -28.29 41.89
CA MET A 1 0.81 -27.69 43.21
C MET A 1 2.22 -27.10 43.10
N ALA A 2 2.53 -25.84 43.45
CA ALA A 2 2.28 -25.10 44.72
C ALA A 2 3.13 -25.71 45.87
N LEU A 3 3.87 -24.98 46.74
CA LEU A 3 4.24 -23.55 46.98
C LEU A 3 5.46 -23.60 47.97
N LEU A 4 6.44 -22.68 48.15
CA LEU A 4 6.90 -21.33 47.71
C LEU A 4 8.43 -21.43 47.34
N ALA A 5 9.25 -20.46 46.88
CA ALA A 5 9.44 -19.00 46.96
C ALA A 5 10.26 -18.44 48.17
N ASN A 6 11.14 -17.47 47.87
CA ASN A 6 11.94 -16.57 48.76
C ASN A 6 13.14 -17.16 49.53
N ALA A 7 14.22 -16.40 49.85
CA ALA A 7 14.75 -15.15 49.26
C ALA A 7 16.16 -14.77 49.85
N MET A 8 17.02 -14.13 49.04
CA MET A 8 18.20 -13.31 49.44
C MET A 8 19.35 -14.06 50.19
N SER A 9 20.61 -13.58 50.28
CA SER A 9 21.22 -12.27 49.99
C SER A 9 22.70 -12.36 49.53
N SER A 10 23.20 -11.29 48.91
CA SER A 10 24.61 -10.84 48.88
C SER A 10 25.74 -11.85 48.58
N LEU A 11 26.09 -11.97 47.29
CA LEU A 11 27.48 -12.21 46.86
C LEU A 11 28.04 -10.93 46.24
N SER A 12 29.09 -10.38 46.83
CA SER A 12 29.73 -9.14 46.38
C SER A 12 30.94 -9.42 45.49
N LEU A 13 30.89 -9.04 44.22
CA LEU A 13 32.06 -8.82 43.38
C LEU A 13 32.02 -7.41 42.78
N GLY A 14 33.17 -6.75 42.74
CA GLY A 14 33.29 -5.37 42.27
C GLY A 14 33.11 -5.25 40.76
N ALA A 15 32.30 -4.28 40.32
CA ALA A 15 32.09 -4.01 38.90
C ALA A 15 33.25 -3.21 38.29
N VAL A 16 34.06 -3.85 37.46
CA VAL A 16 35.03 -3.17 36.58
C VAL A 16 34.26 -2.42 35.49
N ALA A 17 34.39 -1.09 35.45
CA ALA A 17 33.64 -0.23 34.55
C ALA A 17 34.31 -0.07 33.17
N SER A 18 34.00 -0.96 32.22
CA SER A 18 34.39 -0.79 30.82
C SER A 18 33.62 0.36 30.13
N PRO A 19 34.28 1.22 29.34
CA PRO A 19 33.64 2.40 28.74
C PRO A 19 32.90 2.06 27.43
N SER A 20 31.68 1.51 27.53
CA SER A 20 30.84 1.18 26.36
C SER A 20 29.62 2.12 26.21
N GLY A 21 29.61 2.90 25.12
CA GLY A 21 28.42 3.59 24.62
C GLY A 21 28.14 5.00 25.17
N LEU A 22 28.54 6.03 24.40
CA LEU A 22 28.05 7.41 24.58
C LEU A 22 26.58 7.52 24.12
N GLY A 23 25.66 7.02 24.94
CA GLY A 23 24.23 7.09 24.68
C GLY A 23 23.69 8.53 24.67
N PHE A 24 22.88 8.84 23.66
CA PHE A 24 22.22 10.14 23.38
C PHE A 24 21.52 10.81 24.59
N ARG A 25 21.25 10.05 25.66
CA ARG A 25 20.50 10.48 26.86
C ARG A 25 21.35 11.32 27.84
N LYS A 26 22.69 11.28 27.80
CA LYS A 26 23.53 12.09 28.71
C LYS A 26 23.75 13.55 28.24
N ALA A 27 23.58 13.85 26.95
CA ALA A 27 23.78 15.20 26.42
C ALA A 27 22.75 16.24 26.93
N VAL A 28 21.59 15.79 27.42
CA VAL A 28 20.50 16.65 27.89
C VAL A 28 20.77 17.28 29.26
N ALA A 29 21.66 16.69 30.07
CA ALA A 29 21.85 17.07 31.48
C ALA A 29 22.77 18.30 31.71
N ALA A 30 23.31 18.90 30.64
CA ALA A 30 24.32 19.97 30.72
C ALA A 30 23.87 21.32 30.15
N PHE A 31 22.58 21.49 29.82
CA PHE A 31 22.04 22.77 29.34
C PHE A 31 21.31 23.53 30.45
N THR A 32 22.06 24.34 31.21
CA THR A 32 21.50 25.28 32.18
C THR A 32 21.06 26.57 31.47
N PRO A 33 19.76 26.91 31.42
CA PRO A 33 19.30 28.12 30.75
C PRO A 33 19.65 29.36 31.58
N SER A 34 20.73 30.05 31.22
CA SER A 34 21.04 31.38 31.74
C SER A 34 19.89 32.34 31.42
N ALA A 35 19.25 32.88 32.45
CA ALA A 35 18.10 33.77 32.31
C ALA A 35 18.50 35.09 31.64
N ARG A 36 18.07 35.30 30.40
CA ARG A 36 18.16 36.60 29.72
C ARG A 36 16.81 37.29 29.75
N VAL A 37 16.82 38.56 30.16
CA VAL A 37 15.64 39.43 30.17
C VAL A 37 15.12 39.61 28.73
N GLY A 38 13.81 39.49 28.54
CA GLY A 38 13.15 39.74 27.26
C GLY A 38 12.70 41.20 27.10
N PRO A 39 11.72 41.51 26.23
CA PRO A 39 11.12 40.64 25.22
C PRO A 39 11.28 41.19 23.79
N THR A 40 11.45 40.32 22.80
CA THR A 40 11.05 40.64 21.42
C THR A 40 10.20 39.51 20.85
N SER A 41 8.89 39.64 21.01
CA SER A 41 7.90 38.88 20.23
C SER A 41 7.91 39.37 18.78
N ARG A 42 9.02 39.12 18.06
CA ARG A 42 9.00 39.06 16.59
C ARG A 42 8.02 37.95 16.24
N GLY A 43 6.80 38.36 15.92
CA GLY A 43 5.63 37.49 16.00
C GLY A 43 5.86 36.20 15.23
N ALA A 44 5.85 35.07 15.94
CA ALA A 44 5.51 33.82 15.32
C ALA A 44 4.09 34.03 14.77
N ALA A 45 3.99 34.28 13.47
CA ALA A 45 2.72 34.52 12.81
C ALA A 45 1.94 33.21 12.87
N VAL A 46 1.14 33.05 13.93
CA VAL A 46 0.24 31.92 14.12
C VAL A 46 -0.75 31.99 12.97
N PHE A 47 -0.45 31.25 11.90
CA PHE A 47 -1.24 31.22 10.69
C PHE A 47 -2.61 30.67 11.08
N GLN A 48 -3.58 31.56 11.26
CA GLN A 48 -4.90 31.22 11.74
C GLN A 48 -5.62 30.40 10.66
N ILE A 49 -5.52 29.07 10.76
CA ILE A 49 -6.21 28.14 9.87
C ILE A 49 -7.70 28.17 10.23
N PHE A 50 -8.40 29.19 9.76
CA PHE A 50 -9.85 29.25 9.85
C PHE A 50 -10.44 27.96 9.26
N ALA A 51 -11.40 27.33 9.95
CA ALA A 51 -11.96 26.05 9.53
C ALA A 51 -12.53 26.07 8.09
N THR A 52 -12.93 27.25 7.62
CA THR A 52 -13.35 27.53 6.24
C THR A 52 -12.24 27.31 5.20
N GLN A 53 -10.98 27.65 5.51
CA GLN A 53 -9.82 27.37 4.66
C GLN A 53 -9.53 25.87 4.61
N ASN A 54 -9.55 25.20 5.77
CA ASN A 54 -9.31 23.76 5.88
C ASN A 54 -10.37 22.94 5.09
N LYS A 55 -11.64 23.35 5.17
CA LYS A 55 -12.75 22.78 4.37
C LYS A 55 -12.53 22.97 2.85
N LYS A 56 -12.05 24.14 2.42
CA LYS A 56 -11.67 24.39 1.01
C LYS A 56 -10.53 23.46 0.57
N ALA A 57 -9.45 23.35 1.36
CA ALA A 57 -8.32 22.47 1.06
C ALA A 57 -8.73 20.99 0.90
N ARG A 58 -9.54 20.45 1.82
CA ARG A 58 -10.02 19.05 1.73
C ARG A 58 -10.93 18.80 0.54
N THR A 59 -11.77 19.75 0.14
CA THR A 59 -12.59 19.58 -1.07
C THR A 59 -11.76 19.64 -2.37
N LEU A 60 -10.67 20.42 -2.42
CA LEU A 60 -9.72 20.40 -3.54
C LEU A 60 -8.94 19.08 -3.59
N GLN A 61 -8.41 18.60 -2.46
CA GLN A 61 -7.75 17.30 -2.36
C GLN A 61 -8.65 16.16 -2.88
N SER A 62 -9.89 16.09 -2.37
CA SER A 62 -10.86 15.07 -2.77
C SER A 62 -11.21 15.12 -4.26
N ARG A 63 -11.25 16.31 -4.89
CA ARG A 63 -11.45 16.44 -6.35
C ARG A 63 -10.28 15.83 -7.13
N GLY A 64 -9.03 16.10 -6.74
CA GLY A 64 -7.84 15.53 -7.38
C GLY A 64 -7.79 14.01 -7.25
N GLU A 65 -7.97 13.50 -6.02
CA GLU A 65 -8.04 12.06 -5.74
C GLU A 65 -9.18 11.37 -6.51
N ARG A 66 -10.36 12.00 -6.61
CA ARG A 66 -11.49 11.49 -7.41
C ARG A 66 -11.14 11.37 -8.89
N ILE A 67 -10.41 12.33 -9.47
CA ILE A 67 -9.99 12.28 -10.89
C ILE A 67 -8.99 11.13 -11.10
N TYR A 68 -7.94 11.04 -10.28
CA TYR A 68 -6.95 9.95 -10.33
C TYR A 68 -7.61 8.57 -10.17
N ASN A 69 -8.46 8.43 -9.16
CA ASN A 69 -9.19 7.19 -8.88
C ASN A 69 -10.18 6.85 -10.01
N LYS A 70 -10.83 7.84 -10.64
CA LYS A 70 -11.67 7.62 -11.84
C LYS A 70 -10.83 7.06 -12.98
N GLN A 71 -9.74 7.74 -13.35
CA GLN A 71 -8.83 7.35 -14.45
C GLN A 71 -8.36 5.89 -14.30
N ARG A 72 -7.78 5.53 -13.15
CA ARG A 72 -7.28 4.16 -12.89
C ARG A 72 -8.39 3.11 -12.85
N LYS A 73 -9.58 3.45 -12.32
CA LYS A 73 -10.73 2.51 -12.33
C LYS A 73 -11.27 2.29 -13.75
N SER A 74 -11.36 3.34 -14.59
CA SER A 74 -11.74 3.23 -16.00
C SER A 74 -10.68 2.53 -16.87
N GLU A 75 -9.41 2.77 -16.61
CA GLU A 75 -8.29 2.10 -17.29
C GLU A 75 -8.41 0.57 -17.15
N ILE A 76 -8.67 0.09 -15.93
CA ILE A 76 -8.83 -1.35 -15.67
C ILE A 76 -10.12 -1.90 -16.27
N THR A 77 -11.26 -1.22 -16.14
CA THR A 77 -12.51 -1.74 -16.72
C THR A 77 -12.44 -1.81 -18.24
N THR A 78 -11.77 -0.86 -18.90
CA THR A 78 -11.54 -0.91 -20.36
C THR A 78 -10.61 -2.07 -20.76
N ARG A 79 -9.48 -2.31 -20.07
CA ARG A 79 -8.63 -3.47 -20.38
C ARG A 79 -9.33 -4.81 -20.10
N MET A 80 -10.07 -4.92 -19.01
CA MET A 80 -10.88 -6.12 -18.72
C MET A 80 -11.98 -6.34 -19.78
N LYS A 81 -12.65 -5.28 -20.25
CA LYS A 81 -13.61 -5.37 -21.37
C LYS A 81 -12.95 -5.91 -22.65
N LYS A 82 -11.76 -5.42 -23.01
CA LYS A 82 -11.01 -5.94 -24.18
C LYS A 82 -10.73 -7.44 -24.06
N VAL A 83 -10.27 -7.90 -22.89
CA VAL A 83 -10.04 -9.34 -22.61
C VAL A 83 -11.33 -10.14 -22.77
N PHE A 84 -12.44 -9.71 -22.16
CA PHE A 84 -13.70 -10.45 -22.23
C PHE A 84 -14.29 -10.49 -23.65
N VAL A 85 -14.28 -9.37 -24.39
CA VAL A 85 -14.82 -9.32 -25.76
C VAL A 85 -14.02 -10.22 -26.71
N LYS A 86 -12.68 -10.22 -26.62
CA LYS A 86 -11.85 -11.15 -27.39
C LYS A 86 -12.09 -12.60 -26.96
N ALA A 87 -12.19 -12.88 -25.66
CA ALA A 87 -12.48 -14.22 -25.17
C ALA A 87 -13.85 -14.76 -25.65
N THR A 88 -14.91 -13.94 -25.64
CA THR A 88 -16.24 -14.36 -26.15
C THR A 88 -16.23 -14.62 -27.66
N ALA A 89 -15.47 -13.85 -28.44
CA ALA A 89 -15.30 -14.12 -29.87
C ALA A 89 -14.58 -15.46 -30.11
N LEU A 90 -13.54 -15.76 -29.32
CA LEU A 90 -12.80 -17.03 -29.42
C LEU A 90 -13.59 -18.24 -28.90
N LYS A 91 -14.56 -18.06 -27.99
CA LYS A 91 -15.50 -19.15 -27.64
C LYS A 91 -16.34 -19.54 -28.86
N ALA A 92 -16.87 -18.56 -29.60
CA ALA A 92 -17.75 -18.79 -30.76
C ALA A 92 -17.02 -19.25 -32.04
N GLY A 93 -15.79 -18.79 -32.28
CA GLY A 93 -14.99 -19.16 -33.46
C GLY A 93 -14.07 -20.37 -33.25
N GLU A 94 -13.31 -20.70 -34.29
CA GLU A 94 -12.14 -21.57 -34.17
C GLU A 94 -11.04 -20.89 -33.33
N CYS A 95 -10.24 -21.67 -32.60
CA CYS A 95 -9.18 -21.15 -31.74
C CYS A 95 -7.80 -21.55 -32.29
N THR A 96 -7.10 -20.61 -32.91
CA THR A 96 -5.67 -20.78 -33.21
C THR A 96 -4.82 -20.54 -31.97
N GLU A 97 -3.64 -21.16 -31.88
CA GLU A 97 -2.69 -20.87 -30.79
C GLU A 97 -2.22 -19.41 -30.80
N ALA A 98 -2.16 -18.79 -31.99
CA ALA A 98 -1.79 -17.39 -32.16
C ALA A 98 -2.80 -16.45 -31.46
N ASP A 99 -4.10 -16.72 -31.58
CA ASP A 99 -5.16 -15.96 -30.90
C ASP A 99 -5.10 -16.11 -29.37
N ILE A 100 -4.75 -17.31 -28.88
CA ILE A 100 -4.50 -17.53 -27.45
C ILE A 100 -3.31 -16.68 -26.99
N GLY A 101 -2.22 -16.62 -27.78
CA GLY A 101 -1.10 -15.72 -27.54
C GLY A 101 -1.47 -14.23 -27.51
N VAL A 102 -2.41 -13.79 -28.34
CA VAL A 102 -2.97 -12.41 -28.31
C VAL A 102 -3.81 -12.17 -27.06
N LEU A 103 -4.66 -13.12 -26.67
CA LEU A 103 -5.45 -13.04 -25.45
C LEU A 103 -4.56 -12.96 -24.20
N GLU A 104 -3.47 -13.72 -24.17
CA GLU A 104 -2.50 -13.71 -23.07
C GLU A 104 -1.73 -12.39 -22.96
N LYS A 105 -1.36 -11.77 -24.08
CA LYS A 105 -0.78 -10.41 -24.09
C LYS A 105 -1.74 -9.40 -23.44
N LEU A 106 -3.02 -9.41 -23.83
CA LEU A 106 -4.07 -8.55 -23.27
C LEU A 106 -4.32 -8.82 -21.77
N ILE A 107 -4.31 -10.09 -21.34
CA ILE A 107 -4.40 -10.44 -19.92
C ILE A 107 -3.20 -9.88 -19.16
N SER A 108 -1.98 -9.94 -19.72
CA SER A 108 -0.77 -9.38 -19.10
C SER A 108 -0.87 -7.87 -18.89
N GLU A 109 -1.45 -7.11 -19.83
CA GLU A 109 -1.69 -5.68 -19.65
C GLU A 109 -2.74 -5.40 -18.57
N ALA A 110 -3.82 -6.19 -18.55
CA ALA A 110 -4.89 -6.04 -17.58
C ALA A 110 -4.43 -6.36 -16.15
N THR A 111 -3.61 -7.39 -15.94
CA THR A 111 -3.03 -7.70 -14.61
C THR A 111 -2.03 -6.63 -14.17
N LYS A 112 -1.11 -6.21 -15.06
CA LYS A 112 -0.18 -5.08 -14.80
C LYS A 112 -0.93 -3.81 -14.39
N ALA A 113 -2.10 -3.54 -14.98
CA ALA A 113 -2.94 -2.39 -14.62
C ALA A 113 -3.62 -2.56 -13.24
N VAL A 114 -4.12 -3.76 -12.93
CA VAL A 114 -4.70 -4.08 -11.61
C VAL A 114 -3.65 -3.91 -10.51
N ASP A 115 -2.45 -4.45 -10.70
CA ASP A 115 -1.38 -4.40 -9.68
C ASP A 115 -0.87 -2.98 -9.45
N LYS A 116 -0.72 -2.17 -10.51
CA LYS A 116 -0.42 -0.73 -10.37
C LYS A 116 -1.49 0.03 -9.59
N ALA A 117 -2.76 -0.37 -9.67
CA ALA A 117 -3.83 0.25 -8.89
C ALA A 117 -3.93 -0.27 -7.44
N VAL A 118 -3.51 -1.50 -7.16
CA VAL A 118 -3.38 -2.03 -5.78
C VAL A 118 -2.19 -1.37 -5.08
N GLY A 119 -1.01 -1.35 -5.70
CA GLY A 119 0.20 -0.69 -5.17
C GLY A 119 0.12 0.85 -5.10
N LYS A 120 -0.97 1.46 -5.57
CA LYS A 120 -1.30 2.89 -5.40
C LYS A 120 -2.57 3.12 -4.57
N GLY A 121 -3.07 2.10 -3.86
CA GLY A 121 -4.22 2.21 -2.94
C GLY A 121 -5.60 2.44 -3.60
N VAL A 122 -5.68 2.50 -4.93
CA VAL A 122 -6.92 2.77 -5.68
C VAL A 122 -7.90 1.58 -5.63
N LEU A 123 -7.36 0.37 -5.45
CA LEU A 123 -8.09 -0.87 -5.25
C LEU A 123 -7.55 -1.63 -4.04
N HIS A 124 -8.45 -2.09 -3.16
CA HIS A 124 -8.11 -3.03 -2.10
C HIS A 124 -7.57 -4.35 -2.69
N GLY A 125 -6.59 -4.99 -2.02
CA GLY A 125 -5.93 -6.22 -2.48
C GLY A 125 -6.92 -7.31 -2.91
N ASN A 126 -7.90 -7.64 -2.06
CA ASN A 126 -8.93 -8.66 -2.36
C ASN A 126 -9.75 -8.31 -3.63
N THR A 127 -9.96 -7.02 -3.92
CA THR A 127 -10.65 -6.57 -5.14
C THR A 127 -9.75 -6.68 -6.38
N GLY A 128 -8.44 -6.51 -6.23
CA GLY A 128 -7.47 -6.86 -7.26
C GLY A 128 -7.43 -8.37 -7.54
N ALA A 129 -7.33 -9.19 -6.49
CA ALA A 129 -7.32 -10.65 -6.57
C ALA A 129 -8.57 -11.21 -7.27
N ARG A 130 -9.77 -10.74 -6.92
CA ARG A 130 -11.03 -11.13 -7.62
C ARG A 130 -11.00 -10.77 -9.11
N ARG A 131 -10.41 -9.61 -9.49
CA ARG A 131 -10.28 -9.20 -10.91
C ARG A 131 -9.29 -10.09 -11.67
N LYS A 132 -8.14 -10.44 -11.07
CA LYS A 132 -7.19 -11.41 -11.64
C LYS A 132 -7.86 -12.78 -11.84
N SER A 133 -8.42 -13.34 -10.77
CA SER A 133 -9.07 -14.66 -10.77
C SER A 133 -10.15 -14.78 -11.86
N ARG A 134 -10.99 -13.74 -12.05
CA ARG A 134 -12.00 -13.74 -13.13
C ARG A 134 -11.40 -13.84 -14.53
N MET A 135 -10.26 -13.21 -14.80
CA MET A 135 -9.59 -13.32 -16.12
C MET A 135 -8.91 -14.67 -16.29
N SER A 136 -8.28 -15.21 -15.23
CA SER A 136 -7.65 -16.54 -15.25
C SER A 136 -8.69 -17.66 -15.46
N LYS A 137 -9.86 -17.59 -14.80
CA LYS A 137 -10.96 -18.54 -15.01
C LYS A 137 -11.43 -18.55 -16.46
N TYR A 138 -11.70 -17.37 -17.03
CA TYR A 138 -12.10 -17.24 -18.44
C TYR A 138 -11.07 -17.83 -19.43
N LYS A 139 -9.76 -17.71 -19.13
CA LYS A 139 -8.69 -18.37 -19.90
C LYS A 139 -8.72 -19.90 -19.76
N GLN A 140 -8.96 -20.42 -18.56
CA GLN A 140 -9.04 -21.86 -18.30
C GLN A 140 -10.30 -22.49 -18.91
N GLU A 141 -11.45 -21.82 -18.82
CA GLU A 141 -12.70 -22.20 -19.49
C GLU A 141 -12.49 -22.35 -21.00
N LEU A 142 -11.94 -21.32 -21.67
CA LEU A 142 -11.62 -21.36 -23.10
C LEU A 142 -10.74 -22.55 -23.50
N ARG A 143 -9.67 -22.81 -22.73
CA ARG A 143 -8.77 -23.93 -23.01
C ARG A 143 -9.45 -25.30 -22.80
N LYS A 144 -10.35 -25.43 -21.82
CA LYS A 144 -11.14 -26.65 -21.60
C LYS A 144 -12.18 -26.87 -22.70
N GLU A 145 -12.94 -25.83 -23.06
CA GLU A 145 -13.98 -25.86 -24.10
C GLU A 145 -13.44 -26.26 -25.48
N LYS A 146 -12.15 -25.98 -25.76
CA LYS A 146 -11.47 -26.32 -27.02
C LYS A 146 -10.55 -27.55 -26.90
N GLY A 147 -10.61 -28.32 -25.80
CA GLY A 147 -9.80 -29.53 -25.58
C GLY A 147 -8.31 -29.31 -25.27
N LEU A 148 -7.83 -28.06 -25.34
CA LEU A 148 -6.43 -27.63 -25.14
C LEU A 148 -5.97 -27.63 -23.66
N TYR A 149 -6.60 -28.44 -22.81
CA TYR A 149 -6.24 -28.57 -21.39
C TYR A 149 -6.62 -29.96 -20.84
N MET A 150 -5.64 -30.86 -20.81
CA MET A 150 -5.65 -31.97 -19.85
C MET A 150 -5.44 -31.42 -18.43
N ALA A 151 -5.91 -32.18 -17.42
CA ALA A 151 -6.01 -31.73 -16.03
C ALA A 151 -4.66 -31.75 -15.29
#